data_AF-A0A381SP69-F1
#
_entry.id   AF-A0A381SP69-F1
#
_cell.length_a   1.000
_cell.length_b   1.000
_cell.length_c   1.000
_cell.angle_alpha   90.00
_cell.angle_beta   90.00
_cell.angle_gamma   90.00
#
_symmetry.space_group_name_H-M   'P 1'
#
loop_
_entity.id
_entity.type
_entity.pdbx_description
1 polymer ?
#
loop_
_entity_poly.entity_id
_entity_poly.type
_entity_poly.pdbx_seq_one_letter_code
_entity_poly.pdbx_strand_id
1 'polypeptide(L)'
;MNNILATISILFAVSFLFSKPWKSYMNFFAKLSDKTVRYSAIVFLASSLVLLFWVTSETSWGDITWRVVVFAITLIVLAESVFFLLFPWLLRVIINYFVRIYYYWAVPYSVIAFLLGIYLFTAAPF
;
A
#
# COMPACT_ATOMS: atom_id res chain seq x y z
N MET A 1 11.55 20.37 -6.78
CA MET A 1 11.07 18.99 -6.48
C MET A 1 10.34 18.92 -5.14
N ASN A 2 10.89 19.50 -4.06
CA ASN A 2 10.26 19.52 -2.73
C ASN A 2 8.86 20.16 -2.68
N ASN A 3 8.61 21.26 -3.39
CA ASN A 3 7.28 21.92 -3.34
C ASN A 3 6.15 21.09 -3.96
N ILE A 4 6.44 20.31 -5.01
CA ILE A 4 5.45 19.40 -5.62
C ILE A 4 5.13 18.26 -4.65
N LEU A 5 6.16 17.63 -4.07
CA LEU A 5 6.00 16.60 -3.04
C LEU A 5 5.26 17.12 -1.81
N ALA A 6 5.61 18.31 -1.32
CA ALA A 6 4.94 18.97 -0.20
C ALA A 6 3.45 19.18 -0.48
N THR A 7 3.12 19.71 -1.67
CA THR A 7 1.74 19.93 -2.08
C THR A 7 0.96 18.62 -2.17
N ILE A 8 1.56 17.57 -2.74
CA ILE A 8 0.97 16.23 -2.79
C ILE A 8 0.72 15.69 -1.38
N SER A 9 1.69 15.78 -0.47
CA SER A 9 1.56 15.31 0.92
C SER A 9 0.45 16.04 1.68
N ILE A 10 0.34 17.35 1.51
CA ILE A 10 -0.71 18.18 2.14
C ILE A 10 -2.09 17.82 1.56
N LEU A 11 -2.21 17.78 0.23
CA LEU A 11 -3.48 17.41 -0.44
C LEU A 11 -3.92 15.99 -0.08
N PHE A 12 -2.97 15.06 0.02
CA PHE A 12 -3.21 13.70 0.45
C PHE A 12 -3.68 13.66 1.91
N ALA A 13 -3.02 14.35 2.82
CA ALA A 13 -3.42 14.42 4.23
C ALA A 13 -4.86 14.92 4.42
N VAL A 14 -5.21 16.01 3.74
CA VAL A 14 -6.56 16.60 3.76
C VAL A 14 -7.57 15.64 3.12
N SER A 15 -7.26 15.08 1.96
CA SER A 15 -8.14 14.11 1.29
C SER A 15 -8.35 12.85 2.11
N PHE A 16 -7.32 12.38 2.82
CA PHE A 16 -7.41 11.20 3.67
C PHE A 16 -8.29 11.44 4.90
N LEU A 17 -8.22 12.64 5.49
CA LEU A 17 -8.98 12.99 6.68
C LEU A 17 -10.48 13.23 6.40
N PHE A 18 -10.80 13.84 5.24
CA PHE A 18 -12.16 14.28 4.93
C PHE A 18 -12.91 13.42 3.92
N SER A 19 -12.26 12.48 3.22
CA SER A 19 -12.95 11.78 2.13
C SER A 19 -13.82 10.60 2.63
N LYS A 20 -15.14 10.77 2.48
CA LYS A 20 -16.09 9.66 2.29
C LYS A 20 -15.60 8.62 1.24
N PRO A 21 -14.93 9.03 0.14
CA PRO A 21 -14.32 8.10 -0.82
C PRO A 21 -13.44 7.01 -0.23
N TRP A 22 -12.54 7.32 0.71
CA TRP A 22 -11.64 6.30 1.29
C TRP A 22 -12.41 5.25 2.09
N LYS A 23 -13.33 5.68 2.95
CA LYS A 23 -14.22 4.76 3.68
C LYS A 23 -15.11 3.96 2.72
N SER A 24 -15.57 4.58 1.62
CA SER A 24 -16.34 3.90 0.58
C SER A 24 -15.52 2.85 -0.18
N TYR A 25 -14.27 3.17 -0.51
CA TYR A 25 -13.32 2.26 -1.15
C TYR A 25 -13.05 1.05 -0.26
N MET A 26 -12.74 1.28 1.02
CA MET A 26 -12.55 0.18 1.98
C MET A 26 -13.83 -0.67 2.12
N ASN A 27 -15.02 -0.04 2.18
CA ASN A 27 -16.29 -0.76 2.17
C ASN A 27 -16.52 -1.59 0.90
N PHE A 28 -15.99 -1.18 -0.25
CA PHE A 28 -16.03 -1.97 -1.47
C PHE A 28 -15.19 -3.25 -1.33
N PHE A 29 -13.96 -3.15 -0.82
CA PHE A 29 -13.13 -4.35 -0.59
C PHE A 29 -13.72 -5.28 0.48
N ALA A 30 -14.36 -4.73 1.50
CA ALA A 30 -15.08 -5.54 2.50
C ALA A 30 -16.25 -6.35 1.88
N LYS A 31 -16.81 -5.91 0.76
CA LYS A 31 -17.91 -6.60 0.06
C LYS A 31 -17.43 -7.62 -0.97
N LEU A 32 -16.13 -7.76 -1.20
CA LEU A 32 -15.60 -8.76 -2.13
C LEU A 32 -15.98 -10.17 -1.68
N SER A 33 -16.39 -10.99 -2.63
CA SER A 33 -16.66 -12.40 -2.38
C SER A 33 -15.35 -13.17 -2.18
N ASP A 34 -15.38 -14.24 -1.38
CA ASP A 34 -14.21 -15.08 -1.14
C ASP A 34 -13.63 -15.65 -2.45
N LYS A 35 -14.51 -15.95 -3.42
CA LYS A 35 -14.12 -16.37 -4.77
C LYS A 35 -13.33 -15.29 -5.50
N THR A 36 -13.77 -14.04 -5.42
CA THR A 36 -13.06 -12.89 -6.01
C THR A 36 -11.70 -12.69 -5.35
N VAL A 37 -11.63 -12.75 -4.02
CA VAL A 37 -10.37 -12.61 -3.27
C VAL A 37 -9.37 -13.69 -3.68
N ARG A 38 -9.82 -14.95 -3.79
CA ARG A 38 -8.98 -16.06 -4.25
C ARG A 38 -8.47 -15.86 -5.67
N TYR A 39 -9.32 -15.43 -6.61
CA TYR A 39 -8.85 -15.16 -7.98
C TYR A 39 -7.82 -14.04 -8.03
N SER A 40 -8.06 -12.94 -7.30
CA SER A 40 -7.07 -11.86 -7.19
C SER A 40 -5.75 -12.38 -6.62
N ALA A 41 -5.79 -13.18 -5.55
CA ALA A 41 -4.59 -13.76 -4.95
C ALA A 41 -3.85 -14.73 -5.89
N ILE A 42 -4.54 -15.50 -6.74
CA ILE A 42 -3.90 -16.33 -7.78
C ILE A 42 -3.16 -15.45 -8.79
N VAL A 43 -3.80 -14.36 -9.25
CA VAL A 43 -3.19 -13.44 -10.21
C VAL A 43 -1.96 -12.77 -9.61
N PHE A 44 -2.03 -12.31 -8.35
CA PHE A 44 -0.89 -11.74 -7.63
C PHE A 44 0.22 -12.76 -7.39
N LEU A 45 -0.12 -14.01 -7.10
CA LEU A 45 0.86 -15.08 -6.93
C LEU A 45 1.61 -15.33 -8.24
N ALA A 46 0.88 -15.49 -9.35
CA ALA A 46 1.47 -15.72 -10.66
C ALA A 46 2.38 -14.55 -11.10
N SER A 47 1.94 -13.30 -10.93
CA SER A 47 2.76 -12.13 -11.28
C SER A 47 4.00 -12.00 -10.39
N SER A 48 3.87 -12.29 -9.10
CA SER A 48 5.00 -12.23 -8.16
C SER A 48 6.04 -13.31 -8.43
N LEU A 49 5.63 -14.50 -8.91
CA LEU A 49 6.57 -15.53 -9.34
C LEU A 49 7.40 -15.09 -10.57
N VAL A 50 6.77 -14.41 -11.53
CA VAL A 50 7.49 -13.85 -12.69
C VAL A 50 8.49 -12.79 -12.24
N LEU A 51 8.09 -11.91 -11.32
CA LEU A 51 8.99 -10.91 -10.75
C LEU A 51 10.14 -11.54 -9.97
N LEU A 52 9.86 -12.58 -9.16
CA LEU A 52 10.88 -13.30 -8.42
C LEU A 52 11.93 -13.88 -9.36
N PHE A 53 11.49 -14.54 -10.44
CA PHE A 53 12.38 -15.10 -11.45
C PHE A 53 13.28 -14.02 -12.06
N TRP A 54 12.70 -12.89 -12.47
CA TRP A 54 13.45 -11.77 -13.05
C TRP A 54 14.47 -11.15 -12.09
N VAL A 55 14.11 -11.00 -10.81
CA VAL A 55 15.05 -10.47 -9.81
C VAL A 55 16.22 -11.43 -9.61
N THR A 56 15.98 -12.74 -9.65
CA THR A 56 17.01 -13.77 -9.44
C THR A 56 17.85 -14.09 -10.68
N SER A 57 17.41 -13.72 -11.89
CA SER A 57 18.08 -14.10 -13.14
C SER A 57 19.29 -13.23 -13.52
N GLU A 58 19.47 -12.06 -12.90
CA GLU A 58 20.52 -11.11 -13.25
C GLU A 58 21.55 -10.98 -12.12
N THR A 59 22.83 -11.25 -12.44
CA THR A 59 23.95 -11.32 -11.49
C THR A 59 24.81 -10.06 -11.45
N SER A 60 24.43 -8.99 -12.14
CA SER A 60 25.23 -7.76 -12.21
C SER A 60 25.11 -6.93 -10.92
N TRP A 61 26.24 -6.70 -10.27
CA TRP A 61 26.32 -6.14 -8.91
C TRP A 61 26.06 -4.62 -8.84
N GLY A 62 25.90 -3.94 -9.98
CA GLY A 62 25.69 -2.48 -10.04
C GLY A 62 24.31 -2.00 -9.59
N ASP A 63 23.31 -2.88 -9.60
CA ASP A 63 21.88 -2.59 -9.34
C ASP A 63 21.34 -3.19 -8.03
N ILE A 64 22.24 -3.68 -7.17
CA ILE A 64 21.89 -4.54 -6.03
C ILE A 64 20.88 -3.91 -5.08
N THR A 65 21.01 -2.63 -4.76
CA THR A 65 20.22 -2.02 -3.68
C THR A 65 18.73 -2.00 -4.00
N TRP A 66 18.33 -1.62 -5.21
CA TRP A 66 16.91 -1.61 -5.57
C TRP A 66 16.37 -3.01 -5.84
N ARG A 67 17.19 -3.93 -6.38
CA ARG A 67 16.80 -5.34 -6.56
C ARG A 67 16.53 -6.05 -5.26
N VAL A 68 17.31 -5.79 -4.22
CA VAL A 68 17.08 -6.34 -2.87
C VAL A 68 15.75 -5.83 -2.31
N VAL A 69 15.42 -4.55 -2.53
CA VAL A 69 14.11 -3.98 -2.14
C VAL A 69 12.98 -4.66 -2.90
N VAL A 70 13.09 -4.80 -4.24
CA VAL A 70 12.09 -5.48 -5.06
C VAL A 70 11.96 -6.96 -4.67
N PHE A 71 13.06 -7.64 -4.36
CA PHE A 71 13.07 -9.01 -3.86
C PHE A 71 12.28 -9.14 -2.55
N ALA A 72 12.59 -8.30 -1.56
CA ALA A 72 11.90 -8.30 -0.28
C ALA A 72 10.40 -8.02 -0.42
N ILE A 73 10.02 -7.02 -1.24
CA ILE A 73 8.62 -6.73 -1.55
C ILE A 73 7.96 -7.93 -2.21
N THR A 74 8.61 -8.56 -3.20
CA THR A 74 8.07 -9.72 -3.92
C THR A 74 7.81 -10.90 -2.99
N LEU A 75 8.71 -11.16 -2.03
CA LEU A 75 8.51 -12.20 -1.01
C LEU A 75 7.32 -11.90 -0.10
N ILE A 76 7.13 -10.64 0.31
CA ILE A 76 5.97 -10.23 1.11
C ILE A 76 4.69 -10.45 0.32
N VAL A 77 4.63 -10.03 -0.95
CA VAL A 77 3.44 -10.21 -1.79
C VAL A 77 3.14 -11.70 -2.04
N LEU A 78 4.16 -12.54 -2.21
CA LEU A 78 3.98 -13.99 -2.31
C LEU A 78 3.36 -14.57 -1.03
N ALA A 79 3.88 -14.19 0.14
CA ALA A 79 3.36 -14.63 1.43
C ALA A 79 1.90 -14.17 1.62
N GLU A 80 1.59 -12.91 1.32
CA GLU A 80 0.23 -12.36 1.37
C GLU A 80 -0.72 -13.09 0.42
N SER A 81 -0.27 -13.38 -0.80
CA SER A 81 -1.08 -14.09 -1.81
C SER A 81 -1.43 -15.50 -1.35
N VAL A 82 -0.46 -16.24 -0.80
CA VAL A 82 -0.71 -17.58 -0.22
C VAL A 82 -1.66 -17.48 0.98
N PHE A 83 -1.46 -16.48 1.84
CA PHE A 83 -2.31 -16.26 3.00
C PHE A 83 -3.78 -15.99 2.61
N PHE A 84 -4.03 -15.11 1.64
CA PHE A 84 -5.38 -14.81 1.16
C PHE A 84 -6.01 -15.93 0.33
N LEU A 85 -5.22 -16.84 -0.24
CA LEU A 85 -5.73 -18.07 -0.85
C LEU A 85 -6.34 -19.01 0.18
N LEU A 86 -5.61 -19.22 1.28
CA LEU A 86 -6.03 -20.08 2.39
C LEU A 86 -7.18 -19.44 3.19
N PHE A 87 -7.08 -18.14 3.44
CA PHE A 87 -7.99 -17.40 4.31
C PHE A 87 -8.58 -16.17 3.60
N PRO A 88 -9.46 -16.34 2.59
CA PRO A 88 -10.00 -15.22 1.82
C PRO A 88 -10.92 -14.30 2.63
N TRP A 89 -11.63 -14.85 3.63
CA TRP A 89 -12.50 -14.08 4.51
C TRP A 89 -11.73 -13.07 5.37
N LEU A 90 -10.44 -13.32 5.60
CA LEU A 90 -9.59 -12.53 6.49
C LEU A 90 -9.38 -11.11 5.95
N LEU A 91 -9.34 -10.95 4.62
CA LEU A 91 -9.33 -9.65 3.96
C LEU A 91 -10.53 -8.80 4.39
N ARG A 92 -11.74 -9.38 4.38
CA ARG A 92 -12.96 -8.71 4.83
C ARG A 92 -12.90 -8.35 6.32
N VAL A 93 -12.40 -9.25 7.17
CA VAL A 93 -12.25 -9.01 8.62
C VAL A 93 -11.32 -7.82 8.88
N ILE A 94 -10.14 -7.83 8.24
CA ILE A 94 -9.14 -6.77 8.37
C ILE A 94 -9.73 -5.42 7.92
N ILE A 95 -10.36 -5.38 6.74
CA ILE A 95 -10.89 -4.14 6.21
C ILE A 95 -12.06 -3.62 7.05
N ASN A 96 -12.97 -4.49 7.50
CA ASN A 96 -14.05 -4.11 8.39
C ASN A 96 -13.53 -3.52 9.71
N TYR A 97 -12.46 -4.09 10.26
CA TYR A 97 -11.78 -3.53 11.41
C TYR A 97 -11.28 -2.11 11.12
N PHE A 98 -10.49 -1.91 10.06
CA PHE A 98 -9.96 -0.60 9.72
C PHE A 98 -11.03 0.44 9.35
N VAL A 99 -12.15 0.03 8.75
CA VAL A 99 -13.32 0.89 8.51
C VAL A 99 -13.95 1.34 9.82
N ARG A 100 -14.07 0.44 10.80
CA ARG A 100 -14.68 0.73 12.10
C ARG A 100 -13.85 1.74 12.88
N ILE A 101 -12.53 1.61 12.84
CA ILE A 101 -11.61 2.52 13.52
C ILE A 101 -11.09 3.63 12.59
N TYR A 102 -11.73 3.87 11.43
CA TYR A 102 -11.21 4.74 10.37
C TYR A 102 -10.60 6.05 10.88
N TYR A 103 -11.38 6.85 11.60
CA TYR A 103 -10.90 8.15 12.09
C TYR A 103 -9.81 8.03 13.17
N TYR A 104 -9.78 6.93 13.92
CA TYR A 104 -8.78 6.73 14.97
C TYR A 104 -7.37 6.58 14.40
N TRP A 105 -7.21 5.97 13.23
CA TRP A 105 -5.91 5.84 12.56
C TRP A 105 -5.70 6.85 11.44
N ALA A 106 -6.76 7.29 10.75
CA ALA A 106 -6.65 8.28 9.68
C ALA A 106 -6.24 9.66 10.20
N VAL A 107 -6.74 10.08 11.37
CA VAL A 107 -6.36 11.37 11.97
C VAL A 107 -4.86 11.48 12.26
N PRO A 108 -4.23 10.58 13.05
CA PRO A 108 -2.79 10.68 13.31
C PRO A 108 -1.96 10.55 12.03
N TYR A 109 -2.37 9.70 11.09
CA TYR A 109 -1.66 9.54 9.82
C TYR A 109 -1.71 10.80 8.95
N SER A 110 -2.89 11.42 8.82
CA SER A 110 -3.05 12.70 8.14
C SER A 110 -2.26 13.81 8.81
N VAL A 111 -2.20 13.86 10.15
CA VAL A 111 -1.38 14.85 10.87
C VAL A 111 0.09 14.68 10.53
N ILE A 112 0.62 13.45 10.53
CA ILE A 112 2.00 13.17 10.15
C ILE A 112 2.26 13.59 8.69
N ALA A 113 1.38 13.22 7.77
CA ALA A 113 1.53 13.57 6.35
C ALA A 113 1.45 15.09 6.11
N PHE A 114 0.60 15.79 6.86
CA PHE A 114 0.47 17.24 6.80
C PHE A 114 1.72 17.94 7.35
N LEU A 115 2.22 17.50 8.51
CA LEU A 115 3.46 18.01 9.10
C LEU A 115 4.67 17.75 8.21
N LEU A 116 4.76 16.56 7.60
CA LEU A 116 5.77 16.22 6.60
C LEU A 116 5.68 17.16 5.39
N GLY A 117 4.47 17.44 4.93
CA GLY A 117 4.23 18.39 3.84
C GLY A 117 4.71 19.80 4.17
N ILE A 118 4.40 20.31 5.37
CA ILE A 118 4.89 21.63 5.84
C ILE A 118 6.41 21.62 5.95
N TYR A 119 6.99 20.56 6.50
CA TYR A 119 8.44 20.43 6.61
C TYR A 119 9.10 20.47 5.22
N LEU A 120 8.60 19.70 4.26
CA LEU A 120 9.12 19.70 2.89
C LEU A 120 8.96 21.06 2.19
N PHE A 121 7.89 21.80 2.50
CA PHE A 121 7.64 23.14 1.97
C PHE A 121 8.61 24.19 2.55
N THR A 122 8.95 24.06 3.85
CA THR A 122 9.81 25.01 4.57
C THR A 122 11.30 24.67 4.51
N ALA A 123 11.65 23.41 4.23
CA ALA A 123 13.03 22.95 4.08
C ALA A 123 13.64 23.25 2.69
N ALA A 124 12.95 23.99 1.83
CA ALA A 124 13.53 24.45 0.57
C ALA A 124 14.51 25.62 0.83
N PRO A 125 15.79 25.53 0.42
CA PRO A 125 16.65 26.70 0.41
C PRO A 125 16.12 27.66 -0.66
N PHE A 126 16.01 28.94 -0.30
CA PHE A 126 15.76 30.03 -1.24
C PHE A 126 16.83 30.08 -2.33
#